data_AF-A0A926IBY9-F1
#
_entry.id   AF-A0A926IBY9-F1
#
_cell.length_a   1.000
_cell.length_b   1.000
_cell.length_c   1.000
_cell.angle_alpha   90.00
_cell.angle_beta   90.00
_cell.angle_gamma   90.00
#
_symmetry.space_group_name_H-M   'P 1'
#
loop_
_entity.id
_entity.type
_entity.pdbx_description
1 polymer ?
#
loop_
_entity_poly.entity_id
_entity_poly.type
_entity_poly.pdbx_seq_one_letter_code
_entity_poly.pdbx_strand_id
1 'polypeptide(L)'
;MNRSDQTGMSDRDRMSDALSSQKYITTLYNAGANECEHMNYKSDVLGILNEEHQIEQEIFDDMKKRGWYEITEASPEKLDKARQKYLKK
;
A
#
# COMPACT_ATOMS: atom_id res chain seq x y z
N MET A 1 -2.86 -38.19 19.47
CA MET A 1 -2.55 -37.20 18.41
C MET A 1 -3.46 -36.00 18.58
N ASN A 2 -2.94 -34.85 19.03
CA ASN A 2 -3.45 -33.57 18.53
C ASN A 2 -2.39 -32.49 18.77
N ARG A 3 -1.90 -31.91 17.69
CA ARG A 3 -0.76 -30.99 17.68
C ARG A 3 -1.16 -29.66 18.30
N SER A 4 -0.39 -29.25 19.30
CA SER A 4 -0.03 -27.87 19.55
C SER A 4 0.36 -27.17 18.25
N ASP A 5 -0.39 -26.15 17.79
CA ASP A 5 0.06 -25.11 16.84
C ASP A 5 -1.05 -24.06 16.62
N GLN A 6 -1.42 -23.30 17.67
CA GLN A 6 -2.36 -22.17 17.54
C GLN A 6 -1.86 -20.90 18.24
N THR A 7 -0.55 -20.66 18.22
CA THR A 7 0.11 -19.49 18.83
C THR A 7 0.95 -18.68 17.82
N GLY A 8 0.61 -18.72 16.52
CA GLY A 8 1.31 -17.98 15.47
C GLY A 8 0.38 -17.14 14.62
N MET A 9 0.84 -15.95 14.19
CA MET A 9 0.17 -15.12 13.18
C MET A 9 -0.18 -15.96 11.94
N SER A 10 -1.40 -15.81 11.43
CA SER A 10 -1.79 -16.46 10.18
C SER A 10 -1.07 -15.84 8.98
N ASP A 11 -1.04 -16.54 7.85
CA ASP A 11 -0.47 -15.99 6.61
C ASP A 11 -1.21 -14.72 6.15
N ARG A 12 -2.52 -14.65 6.42
CA ARG A 12 -3.30 -13.44 6.16
C ARG A 12 -2.85 -12.28 7.04
N ASP A 13 -2.60 -12.54 8.33
CA ASP A 13 -2.14 -11.52 9.26
C ASP A 13 -0.76 -11.01 8.87
N ARG A 14 0.16 -11.92 8.50
CA ARG A 14 1.49 -11.57 8.00
C ARG A 14 1.45 -10.71 6.74
N MET A 15 0.61 -11.06 5.77
CA MET A 15 0.45 -10.27 4.54
C MET A 15 -0.20 -8.92 4.82
N SER A 16 -1.14 -8.85 5.76
CA SER A 16 -1.78 -7.59 6.16
C SER A 16 -0.81 -6.66 6.88
N ASP A 17 0.07 -7.21 7.72
CA ASP A 17 1.17 -6.50 8.36
C ASP A 17 2.20 -6.00 7.33
N ALA A 18 2.58 -6.85 6.36
CA ALA A 18 3.47 -6.48 5.28
C ALA A 18 2.90 -5.34 4.41
N LEU A 19 1.61 -5.43 4.04
CA LEU A 19 0.94 -4.36 3.28
C LEU A 19 0.87 -3.04 4.06
N SER A 20 0.63 -3.12 5.37
CA SER A 20 0.60 -1.92 6.24
C SER A 20 1.98 -1.30 6.39
N SER A 21 3.01 -2.13 6.54
CA SER A 21 4.41 -1.71 6.58
C SER A 21 4.82 -1.01 5.29
N GLN A 22 4.45 -1.57 4.13
CA GLN A 22 4.74 -0.97 2.83
C GLN A 22 4.11 0.42 2.67
N LYS A 23 2.83 0.59 3.02
CA LYS A 23 2.16 1.91 3.03
C LYS A 23 2.86 2.93 3.92
N TYR A 24 3.36 2.49 5.06
CA TYR A 24 4.10 3.35 5.97
C TYR A 24 5.47 3.74 5.37
N ILE A 25 6.20 2.78 4.82
CA ILE A 25 7.50 2.99 4.18
C ILE A 25 7.38 3.98 3.01
N THR A 26 6.40 3.79 2.12
CA THR A 26 6.17 4.69 0.97
C THR A 26 5.84 6.12 1.44
N THR A 27 5.10 6.27 2.55
CA THR A 27 4.85 7.58 3.17
C THR A 27 6.15 8.25 3.64
N LEU A 28 7.05 7.49 4.28
CA LEU A 28 8.33 8.01 4.76
C LEU A 28 9.25 8.43 3.62
N TYR A 29 9.40 7.59 2.59
CA TYR A 29 10.23 7.91 1.43
C TYR A 29 9.70 9.12 0.66
N ASN A 30 8.38 9.24 0.52
CA ASN A 30 7.77 10.42 -0.11
C ASN A 30 8.03 11.70 0.70
N ALA A 31 7.92 11.65 2.04
CA ALA A 31 8.27 12.78 2.90
C ALA A 31 9.75 13.16 2.76
N GLY A 32 10.65 12.17 2.84
CA GLY A 32 12.09 12.37 2.68
C GLY A 32 12.48 12.94 1.31
N ALA A 33 11.84 12.49 0.23
CA ALA A 33 12.08 13.03 -1.12
C ALA A 33 11.61 14.49 -1.26
N ASN A 34 10.53 14.87 -0.57
CA ASN A 34 10.02 16.24 -0.57
C ASN A 34 10.93 17.21 0.18
N GLU A 35 11.54 16.76 1.28
CA GLU A 35 12.43 17.57 2.13
C GLU A 35 13.90 17.53 1.70
N CYS A 36 14.23 16.79 0.63
CA CYS A 36 15.59 16.66 0.14
C CYS A 36 15.98 17.77 -0.86
N GLU A 37 17.03 18.53 -0.54
CA GLU A 37 17.59 19.57 -1.42
C GLU A 37 18.66 19.05 -2.39
N HIS A 38 19.33 17.94 -2.06
CA HIS A 38 20.41 17.38 -2.87
C HIS A 38 19.85 16.48 -3.98
N MET A 39 19.89 16.95 -5.23
CA MET A 39 19.23 16.30 -6.37
C MET A 39 19.62 14.84 -6.63
N ASN A 40 20.90 14.47 -6.50
CA ASN A 40 21.31 13.06 -6.73
C ASN A 40 20.72 12.13 -5.66
N TYR A 41 20.88 12.48 -4.38
CA TYR A 41 20.29 11.75 -3.27
C TYR A 41 18.76 11.68 -3.37
N LYS A 42 18.10 12.79 -3.77
CA LYS A 42 16.67 12.78 -4.05
C LYS A 42 16.29 11.78 -5.14
N SER A 43 17.09 11.69 -6.21
CA SER A 43 16.86 10.71 -7.28
C SER A 43 16.95 9.28 -6.75
N ASP A 44 17.91 8.99 -5.86
CA ASP A 44 18.06 7.66 -5.25
C ASP A 44 16.86 7.32 -4.36
N VAL A 45 16.42 8.26 -3.52
CA VAL A 45 15.24 8.13 -2.65
C VAL A 45 13.97 7.89 -3.47
N LEU A 46 13.80 8.59 -4.60
CA LEU A 46 12.68 8.37 -5.52
C LEU A 46 12.77 7.02 -6.24
N GLY A 47 13.98 6.54 -6.52
CA GLY A 47 14.21 5.20 -7.05
C GLY A 47 13.70 4.13 -6.07
N ILE A 48 14.11 4.23 -4.81
CA ILE A 48 13.66 3.31 -3.76
C ILE A 48 12.14 3.42 -3.56
N LEU A 49 11.57 4.62 -3.53
CA LEU A 49 10.12 4.80 -3.42
C LEU A 49 9.36 4.06 -4.53
N ASN A 50 9.88 4.09 -5.76
CA ASN A 50 9.28 3.37 -6.88
C ASN A 50 9.38 1.84 -6.71
N GLU A 51 10.49 1.33 -6.19
CA GLU A 51 10.64 -0.10 -5.85
C GLU A 51 9.67 -0.53 -4.75
N GLU A 52 9.52 0.26 -3.68
CA GLU A 52 8.57 -0.05 -2.59
C GLU A 52 7.12 -0.02 -3.09
N HIS A 53 6.77 0.89 -4.01
CA HIS A 53 5.46 0.87 -4.66
C HIS A 53 5.21 -0.43 -5.48
N GLN A 54 6.24 -0.96 -6.13
CA GLN A 54 6.13 -2.23 -6.86
C GLN A 54 5.88 -3.39 -5.88
N ILE A 55 6.61 -3.42 -4.77
CA ILE A 55 6.44 -4.43 -3.72
C ILE A 55 5.04 -4.35 -3.09
N GLU A 56 4.56 -3.14 -2.76
CA GLU A 56 3.19 -2.94 -2.23
C GLU A 56 2.14 -3.51 -3.19
N GLN A 57 2.31 -3.26 -4.50
CA GLN A 57 1.41 -3.74 -5.55
C GLN A 57 1.42 -5.28 -5.65
N GLU A 58 2.59 -5.92 -5.58
CA GLU A 58 2.71 -7.37 -5.59
C GLU A 58 2.00 -8.01 -4.39
N ILE A 59 2.21 -7.47 -3.18
CA ILE A 59 1.54 -7.92 -1.95
C ILE A 59 0.03 -7.76 -2.10
N PHE A 60 -0.42 -6.60 -2.57
CA PHE A 60 -1.83 -6.31 -2.78
C PHE A 60 -2.48 -7.29 -3.76
N ASP A 61 -1.86 -7.53 -4.91
CA ASP A 61 -2.38 -8.44 -5.93
C ASP A 61 -2.45 -9.88 -5.41
N ASP A 62 -1.46 -10.32 -4.64
CA ASP A 62 -1.47 -11.64 -4.03
C ASP A 62 -2.53 -11.79 -2.94
N MET A 63 -2.72 -10.77 -2.09
CA MET A 63 -3.83 -10.76 -1.13
C MET A 63 -5.19 -10.77 -1.84
N LYS A 64 -5.33 -10.04 -2.94
CA LYS A 64 -6.55 -10.01 -3.77
C LYS A 64 -6.83 -11.38 -4.39
N LYS A 65 -5.83 -12.02 -5.02
CA LYS A 65 -5.97 -13.38 -5.62
C LYS A 65 -6.43 -14.42 -4.60
N ARG A 66 -6.01 -14.27 -3.34
CA ARG A 66 -6.38 -15.16 -2.23
C ARG A 66 -7.73 -14.81 -1.58
N GLY A 67 -8.39 -13.74 -2.02
CA GLY A 67 -9.65 -13.27 -1.44
C GLY A 67 -9.48 -12.61 -0.06
N TRP A 68 -8.26 -12.23 0.32
CA TRP A 68 -7.97 -11.63 1.62
C TRP A 68 -8.16 -10.12 1.64
N TYR A 69 -8.22 -9.50 0.47
CA TYR A 69 -8.44 -8.07 0.27
C TYR A 69 -9.57 -7.86 -0.75
N GLU A 70 -10.71 -7.35 -0.29
CA GLU A 70 -11.83 -6.98 -1.16
C GLU A 70 -11.66 -5.55 -1.67
N ILE A 71 -11.69 -5.40 -3.00
CA ILE A 71 -11.78 -4.09 -3.63
C ILE A 71 -13.26 -3.81 -3.86
N THR A 72 -13.82 -2.85 -3.12
CA THR A 72 -15.12 -2.31 -3.48
C THR A 72 -14.94 -1.39 -4.67
N GLU A 73 -15.45 -1.77 -5.84
CA GLU A 73 -15.54 -0.84 -6.96
C GLU A 73 -16.35 0.39 -6.54
N ALA A 74 -15.84 1.58 -6.82
CA ALA A 74 -16.58 2.80 -6.54
C ALA A 74 -17.81 2.83 -7.47
N SER A 75 -19.02 2.92 -6.90
CA SER A 75 -20.23 3.05 -7.71
C SER A 75 -20.16 4.33 -8.58
N PRO A 76 -20.80 4.34 -9.77
CA PRO A 76 -20.85 5.53 -10.63
C PRO A 76 -21.33 6.79 -9.88
N GLU A 77 -22.30 6.65 -8.97
CA GLU A 77 -22.76 7.74 -8.10
C GLU A 77 -21.69 8.28 -7.16
N LYS A 78 -20.85 7.41 -6.56
CA LYS A 78 -19.73 7.86 -5.71
C LYS A 78 -18.69 8.62 -6.52
N LEU A 79 -18.42 8.18 -7.75
CA LEU A 79 -17.51 8.86 -8.68
C LEU A 79 -18.05 10.22 -9.10
N ASP A 80 -19.33 10.32 -9.47
CA ASP A 80 -19.94 11.59 -9.87
C ASP A 80 -20.04 12.58 -8.70
N LYS A 81 -20.37 12.09 -7.49
CA LYS A 81 -20.36 12.93 -6.28
C LYS A 81 -18.96 13.44 -5.95
N ALA A 82 -17.92 12.61 -6.10
CA ALA A 82 -16.54 13.03 -5.92
C ALA A 82 -16.12 14.07 -6.97
N ARG A 83 -16.41 13.83 -8.26
CA ARG A 83 -16.16 14.81 -9.33
C ARG A 83 -16.82 16.14 -9.03
N GLN A 84 -18.12 16.17 -8.71
CA GLN A 84 -18.84 17.41 -8.42
C GLN A 84 -18.27 18.15 -7.21
N LYS A 85 -17.78 17.43 -6.18
CA LYS A 85 -17.17 18.03 -4.99
C LYS A 85 -15.85 18.76 -5.31
N TYR A 86 -15.03 18.20 -6.19
CA TYR A 86 -13.70 18.75 -6.51
C TYR A 86 -13.66 19.63 -7.78
N LEU A 87 -14.67 19.56 -8.64
CA LEU A 87 -14.86 20.47 -9.78
C LEU A 87 -15.42 21.84 -9.36
N LYS A 88 -16.01 21.98 -8.16
CA LYS A 88 -16.50 23.26 -7.62
C LYS A 88 -15.40 24.13 -6.99
N LYS A 89 -14.20 24.12 -7.56
CA LYS A 89 -13.13 25.05 -7.17
C LYS A 89 -13.06 26.21 -8.14
#